data_AF-A0A9D6RSE7-F1
#
_entry.id   AF-A0A9D6RSE7-F1
#
_cell.length_a   1.000
_cell.length_b   1.000
_cell.length_c   1.000
_cell.angle_alpha   90.00
_cell.angle_beta   90.00
_cell.angle_gamma   90.00
#
_symmetry.space_group_name_H-M   'P 1'
#
loop_
_entity.id
_entity.type
_entity.pdbx_description
1 polymer ?
#
loop_
_entity_poly.entity_id
_entity_poly.type
_entity_poly.pdbx_seq_one_letter_code
_entity_poly.pdbx_strand_id
1 'polypeptide(L)'
;MNDRLLSIADERGQITTFTYDAGQRLATVTYDGRTTVSYAYDARNLLTRVSDSLSGAWLAFSFDADGRLTEIRRSNGVTTVYTYDAAGRVTRIQDGVLADQQYALNAEGEPTQARMNVPLGGGTTNYTYDEAGRLMGADYGGANRLAYSYDPAGNLVSRTGKTPLDPAPRTDTFTPNDASELANPGYASDARGRQTAAPGKTFAYDGATRLTQVTAGGSTATFSYNGLDDLRTRTVGGTTTTFYHNYAIGLAPIVVEYVDGAAGSEERRTGEQKSAIRNPQSAIPRRFYVYTPGGQLLYSIDAATNQVRFYHFDRLGSTLFLTNGAGGVSDAYAYDPYGRLLGQTGTSDQPFTFVGRYGVRWEPVGGLYDMRARTYDPATARFLTRDPVWPVLDAPEGLNPYQYALQKPLQYVDPGGTQIVFSSLTPQVMRQAVQKGVAKLLSGVRLLGGLLPGGGLGLAQAFGGLAGAARSNASSIPNIFAASTPEIGASVSAELARYGLAFSKAAAAFKKREAEFAANLAHGFATEADVRFKEREARVSAEFAQFGLAVSEADVRFKEREARVSAEFAQFGLAVSEATARFKEREARVSAKLAQYGLAFSEAAAFNEREAGRAASGRVGVNPF
;
A
#
# COMPACT_ATOMS: atom_id res chain seq x y z
N MET A 1 -7.75 -11.00 -29.28
CA MET A 1 -6.32 -10.67 -29.43
C MET A 1 -5.88 -10.08 -28.10
N ASN A 2 -4.85 -10.63 -27.47
CA ASN A 2 -4.33 -10.08 -26.21
C ASN A 2 -3.13 -9.23 -26.56
N ASP A 3 -3.34 -7.92 -26.67
CA ASP A 3 -2.29 -6.95 -26.99
C ASP A 3 -1.24 -6.93 -25.88
N ARG A 4 -0.10 -7.56 -26.15
CA ARG A 4 1.04 -7.61 -25.23
C ARG A 4 2.20 -6.84 -25.80
N LEU A 5 2.90 -6.14 -24.91
CA LEU A 5 4.07 -5.36 -25.25
C LEU A 5 5.20 -6.29 -25.69
N LEU A 6 5.64 -6.18 -26.94
CA LEU A 6 6.72 -6.98 -27.52
C LEU A 6 8.05 -6.22 -27.57
N SER A 7 8.00 -4.90 -27.68
CA SER A 7 9.17 -4.06 -27.61
C SER A 7 8.84 -2.64 -27.16
N ILE A 8 9.84 -1.98 -26.59
CA ILE A 8 9.85 -0.54 -26.32
C ILE A 8 11.17 -0.01 -26.86
N ALA A 9 11.10 1.05 -27.66
CA ALA A 9 12.27 1.86 -27.97
C ALA A 9 12.32 3.04 -27.00
N ASP A 10 13.48 3.30 -26.42
CA ASP A 10 13.70 4.50 -25.64
C ASP A 10 14.04 5.71 -26.53
N GLU A 11 14.18 6.87 -25.92
CA GLU A 11 14.55 8.14 -26.55
C GLU A 11 15.98 8.19 -27.14
N ARG A 12 16.86 7.26 -26.74
CA ARG A 12 18.18 7.04 -27.33
C ARG A 12 18.13 5.97 -28.43
N GLY A 13 16.93 5.47 -28.76
CA GLY A 13 16.69 4.43 -29.75
C GLY A 13 17.11 3.03 -29.32
N GLN A 14 17.40 2.80 -28.03
CA GLN A 14 17.70 1.46 -27.52
C GLN A 14 16.42 0.67 -27.40
N ILE A 15 16.47 -0.61 -27.79
CA ILE A 15 15.28 -1.44 -27.86
C ILE A 15 15.29 -2.44 -26.72
N THR A 16 14.29 -2.38 -25.85
CA THR A 16 13.98 -3.47 -24.93
C THR A 16 12.93 -4.37 -25.59
N THR A 17 13.20 -5.67 -25.69
CA THR A 17 12.25 -6.65 -26.24
C THR A 17 11.75 -7.62 -25.18
N PHE A 18 10.54 -8.12 -25.36
CA PHE A 18 9.84 -9.01 -24.45
C PHE A 18 9.37 -10.25 -25.18
N THR A 19 9.51 -11.41 -24.54
CA THR A 19 8.87 -12.65 -25.01
C THR A 19 7.95 -13.20 -23.94
N TYR A 20 6.98 -14.00 -24.35
CA TYR A 20 6.02 -14.64 -23.47
C TYR A 20 5.99 -16.14 -23.73
N ASP A 21 5.80 -16.93 -22.68
CA ASP A 21 5.62 -18.37 -22.80
C ASP A 21 4.20 -18.74 -23.30
N ALA A 22 3.95 -20.04 -23.50
CA ALA A 22 2.65 -20.55 -23.93
C ALA A 22 1.52 -20.26 -22.92
N GLY A 23 1.86 -20.10 -21.64
CA GLY A 23 0.95 -19.69 -20.57
C GLY A 23 0.71 -18.18 -20.53
N GLN A 24 1.25 -17.44 -21.50
CA GLN A 24 1.18 -15.99 -21.55
C GLN A 24 1.76 -15.39 -20.26
N ARG A 25 2.96 -15.80 -19.86
CA ARG A 25 3.76 -15.19 -18.79
C ARG A 25 5.06 -14.65 -19.37
N LEU A 26 5.60 -13.59 -18.77
CA LEU A 26 6.84 -12.96 -19.26
C LEU A 26 7.97 -13.98 -19.21
N ALA A 27 8.54 -14.35 -20.36
CA ALA A 27 9.57 -15.37 -20.47
C ALA A 27 10.97 -14.77 -20.55
N THR A 28 11.15 -13.71 -21.35
CA THR A 28 12.43 -12.98 -21.42
C THR A 28 12.22 -11.48 -21.53
N VAL A 29 13.23 -10.74 -21.05
CA VAL A 29 13.44 -9.32 -21.32
C VAL A 29 14.86 -9.18 -21.85
N THR A 30 15.03 -8.58 -23.03
CA THR A 30 16.35 -8.32 -23.61
C THR A 30 16.57 -6.82 -23.72
N TYR A 31 17.64 -6.32 -23.11
CA TYR A 31 18.00 -4.90 -23.09
C TYR A 31 19.01 -4.59 -24.18
N ASP A 32 18.52 -4.12 -25.34
CA ASP A 32 19.31 -3.66 -26.49
C ASP A 32 20.35 -4.69 -26.96
N GLY A 33 20.00 -5.98 -26.87
CA GLY A 33 20.89 -7.10 -27.19
C GLY A 33 22.06 -7.33 -26.21
N ARG A 34 22.28 -6.45 -25.22
CA ARG A 34 23.43 -6.50 -24.31
C ARG A 34 23.27 -7.55 -23.21
N THR A 35 22.07 -7.66 -22.64
CA THR A 35 21.74 -8.70 -21.65
C THR A 35 20.30 -9.15 -21.80
N THR A 36 20.08 -10.44 -21.59
CA THR A 36 18.75 -11.06 -21.56
C THR A 36 18.49 -11.63 -20.18
N VAL A 37 17.44 -11.15 -19.53
CA VAL A 37 16.89 -11.73 -18.30
C VAL A 37 15.82 -12.75 -18.69
N SER A 38 15.93 -13.96 -18.16
CA SER A 38 15.02 -15.08 -18.42
C SER A 38 14.27 -15.48 -17.15
N TYR A 39 13.00 -15.83 -17.30
CA TYR A 39 12.09 -16.22 -16.23
C TYR A 39 11.55 -17.63 -16.49
N ALA A 40 11.54 -18.46 -15.45
CA ALA A 40 10.92 -19.78 -15.49
C ALA A 40 9.85 -19.91 -14.41
N TYR A 41 8.83 -20.72 -14.68
CA TYR A 41 7.68 -20.91 -13.79
C TYR A 41 7.30 -22.38 -13.69
N ASP A 42 6.67 -22.76 -12.58
CA ASP A 42 6.06 -24.07 -12.42
C ASP A 42 4.64 -24.15 -13.07
N ALA A 43 4.02 -25.32 -12.96
CA ALA A 43 2.66 -25.57 -13.43
C ALA A 43 1.57 -24.81 -12.64
N ARG A 44 1.91 -24.25 -11.47
CA ARG A 44 1.03 -23.41 -10.63
C ARG A 44 1.17 -21.92 -10.95
N ASN A 45 1.95 -21.56 -11.99
CA ASN A 45 2.30 -20.18 -12.35
C ASN A 45 3.18 -19.45 -11.33
N LEU A 46 3.88 -20.19 -10.46
CA LEU A 46 4.83 -19.61 -9.52
C LEU A 46 6.20 -19.49 -10.19
N LEU A 47 6.84 -18.32 -10.04
CA LEU A 47 8.18 -18.04 -10.59
C LEU A 47 9.21 -18.92 -9.88
N THR A 48 9.86 -19.83 -10.59
CA THR A 48 10.86 -20.76 -10.02
C THR A 48 12.29 -20.36 -10.29
N ARG A 49 12.56 -19.54 -11.33
CA ARG A 49 13.91 -19.09 -11.64
C ARG A 49 13.94 -17.72 -12.33
N VAL A 50 14.96 -16.93 -12.01
CA VAL A 50 15.41 -15.75 -12.76
C VAL A 50 16.89 -15.90 -13.05
N SER A 51 17.33 -15.56 -14.26
CA SER A 51 18.76 -15.54 -14.63
C SER A 51 19.04 -14.52 -15.71
N ASP A 52 20.27 -14.01 -15.79
CA ASP A 52 20.71 -13.12 -16.86
C ASP A 52 21.83 -13.74 -17.71
N SER A 53 21.94 -13.29 -18.96
CA SER A 53 22.95 -13.78 -19.90
C SER A 53 24.30 -13.07 -19.81
N LEU A 54 24.40 -11.94 -19.11
CA LEU A 54 25.61 -11.10 -19.10
C LEU A 54 26.62 -11.56 -18.04
N SER A 55 26.13 -11.77 -16.81
CA SER A 55 26.92 -12.24 -15.67
C SER A 55 26.77 -13.75 -15.41
N GLY A 56 25.71 -14.36 -15.94
CA GLY A 56 25.34 -15.75 -15.65
C GLY A 56 24.75 -15.96 -14.25
N ALA A 57 24.48 -14.88 -13.51
CA ALA A 57 23.85 -14.97 -12.20
C ALA A 57 22.42 -15.48 -12.30
N TRP A 58 21.97 -16.14 -11.24
CA TRP A 58 20.61 -16.67 -11.16
C TRP A 58 20.10 -16.76 -9.72
N LEU A 59 18.78 -16.70 -9.59
CA LEU A 59 18.03 -17.02 -8.38
C LEU A 59 17.02 -18.12 -8.68
N ALA A 60 16.88 -19.08 -7.76
CA ALA A 60 15.83 -20.09 -7.77
C ALA A 60 14.91 -19.90 -6.55
N PHE A 61 13.62 -20.13 -6.74
CA PHE A 61 12.58 -19.90 -5.74
C PHE A 61 11.82 -21.19 -5.47
N SER A 62 11.63 -21.52 -4.19
CA SER A 62 10.87 -22.69 -3.73
C SER A 62 9.61 -22.23 -3.01
N PHE A 63 8.53 -23.01 -3.13
CA PHE A 63 7.24 -22.68 -2.53
C PHE A 63 6.64 -23.88 -1.81
N ASP A 64 5.88 -23.62 -0.75
CA ASP A 64 5.07 -24.65 -0.10
C ASP A 64 3.79 -24.99 -0.91
N ALA A 65 2.94 -25.86 -0.35
CA ALA A 65 1.69 -26.27 -0.96
C ALA A 65 0.69 -25.10 -1.15
N ASP A 66 0.72 -24.12 -0.24
CA ASP A 66 -0.12 -22.92 -0.26
C ASP A 66 0.42 -21.86 -1.24
N GLY A 67 1.58 -22.12 -1.86
CA GLY A 67 2.24 -21.21 -2.79
C GLY A 67 2.97 -20.07 -2.09
N ARG A 68 3.28 -20.18 -0.79
CA ARG A 68 4.13 -19.22 -0.06
C ARG A 68 5.59 -19.52 -0.34
N LEU A 69 6.40 -18.47 -0.48
CA LEU A 69 7.83 -18.56 -0.77
C LEU A 69 8.59 -19.13 0.43
N THR A 70 9.20 -20.30 0.31
CA THR A 70 9.94 -20.92 1.41
C THR A 70 11.44 -20.71 1.32
N GLU A 71 11.98 -20.58 0.10
CA GLU A 71 13.42 -20.48 -0.12
C GLU A 71 13.77 -19.64 -1.36
N ILE A 72 14.87 -18.89 -1.26
CA ILE A 72 15.57 -18.27 -2.39
C ILE A 72 17.01 -18.78 -2.40
N ARG A 73 17.45 -19.41 -3.48
CA ARG A 73 18.85 -19.82 -3.69
C ARG A 73 19.49 -18.93 -4.74
N ARG A 74 20.65 -18.35 -4.43
CA ARG A 74 21.43 -17.51 -5.35
C ARG A 74 22.60 -18.28 -5.94
N SER A 75 23.06 -17.87 -7.12
CA SER A 75 24.21 -18.46 -7.80
C SER A 75 25.54 -18.30 -7.04
N ASN A 76 25.61 -17.37 -6.08
CA ASN A 76 26.76 -17.20 -5.18
C ASN A 76 26.74 -18.14 -3.96
N GLY A 77 25.79 -19.08 -3.89
CA GLY A 77 25.66 -20.06 -2.81
C GLY A 77 24.86 -19.58 -1.59
N VAL A 78 24.54 -18.29 -1.48
CA VAL A 78 23.74 -17.76 -0.36
C VAL A 78 22.28 -18.12 -0.53
N THR A 79 21.68 -18.67 0.53
CA THR A 79 20.28 -19.10 0.55
C THR A 79 19.49 -18.31 1.60
N THR A 80 18.30 -17.84 1.22
CA THR A 80 17.32 -17.22 2.14
C THR A 80 16.20 -18.22 2.42
N VAL A 81 15.89 -18.47 3.68
CA VAL A 81 14.77 -19.33 4.11
C VAL A 81 13.74 -18.50 4.86
N TYR A 82 12.45 -18.74 4.56
CA TYR A 82 11.32 -18.08 5.19
C TYR A 82 10.55 -19.04 6.09
N THR A 83 10.23 -18.60 7.31
CA THR A 83 9.32 -19.31 8.22
C THR A 83 8.06 -18.49 8.42
N TYR A 84 6.93 -19.20 8.50
CA TYR A 84 5.60 -18.63 8.65
C TYR A 84 4.93 -19.10 9.93
N ASP A 85 4.06 -18.27 10.50
CA ASP A 85 3.10 -18.72 11.51
C ASP A 85 1.87 -19.39 10.86
N ALA A 86 0.97 -19.90 11.70
CA ALA A 86 -0.26 -20.57 11.24
C ALA A 86 -1.18 -19.64 10.42
N ALA A 87 -1.08 -18.31 10.57
CA ALA A 87 -1.83 -17.33 9.80
C ALA A 87 -1.11 -16.95 8.48
N GLY A 88 -0.01 -17.63 8.13
CA GLY A 88 0.75 -17.37 6.92
C GLY A 88 1.57 -16.08 6.95
N ARG A 89 1.86 -15.53 8.13
CA ARG A 89 2.67 -14.32 8.31
C ARG A 89 4.13 -14.71 8.55
N VAL A 90 5.06 -13.97 7.97
CA VAL A 90 6.49 -14.26 8.10
C VAL A 90 6.96 -13.97 9.53
N THR A 91 7.48 -14.99 10.20
CA THR A 91 8.06 -14.91 11.55
C THR A 91 9.57 -15.05 11.54
N ARG A 92 10.17 -15.55 10.45
CA ARG A 92 11.63 -15.61 10.31
C ARG A 92 12.09 -15.46 8.87
N ILE A 93 13.19 -14.72 8.68
CA ILE A 93 13.93 -14.63 7.42
C ILE A 93 15.39 -14.92 7.73
N GLN A 94 15.95 -15.99 7.16
CA GLN A 94 17.31 -16.42 7.44
C GLN A 94 18.13 -16.49 6.15
N ASP A 95 19.14 -15.63 6.00
CA ASP A 95 20.08 -15.62 4.88
C ASP A 95 21.34 -16.44 5.23
N GLY A 96 21.15 -17.75 5.41
CA GLY A 96 22.20 -18.68 5.83
C GLY A 96 22.80 -18.30 7.19
N VAL A 97 24.12 -18.09 7.22
CA VAL A 97 24.86 -17.63 8.41
C VAL A 97 25.03 -16.11 8.46
N LEU A 98 24.67 -15.41 7.37
CA LEU A 98 24.94 -13.98 7.24
C LEU A 98 23.91 -13.12 7.97
N ALA A 99 22.66 -13.58 7.98
CA ALA A 99 21.60 -12.92 8.73
C ALA A 99 20.52 -13.88 9.23
N ASP A 100 19.94 -13.54 10.38
CA ASP A 100 18.76 -14.18 10.95
C ASP A 100 17.85 -13.12 11.57
N GLN A 101 16.65 -12.98 11.02
CA GLN A 101 15.64 -12.01 11.41
C GLN A 101 14.45 -12.78 11.98
N GLN A 102 14.12 -12.58 13.25
CA GLN A 102 13.00 -13.27 13.92
C GLN A 102 12.00 -12.26 14.48
N TYR A 103 10.70 -12.55 14.32
CA TYR A 103 9.63 -11.64 14.70
C TYR A 103 8.59 -12.33 15.59
N ALA A 104 8.23 -11.66 16.68
CA ALA A 104 6.98 -11.91 17.39
C ALA A 104 5.93 -10.90 16.89
N LEU A 105 4.74 -11.39 16.54
CA LEU A 105 3.67 -10.58 15.95
C LEU A 105 2.46 -10.52 16.89
N ASN A 106 1.76 -9.38 16.94
CA ASN A 106 0.44 -9.29 17.57
C ASN A 106 -0.65 -9.94 16.70
N ALA A 107 -1.93 -9.82 17.09
CA ALA A 107 -3.04 -10.39 16.34
C ALA A 107 -3.22 -9.72 14.96
N GLU A 108 -2.88 -8.45 14.87
CA GLU A 108 -2.97 -7.60 13.69
C GLU A 108 -1.79 -7.81 12.71
N GLY A 109 -0.77 -8.57 13.12
CA GLY A 109 0.40 -8.90 12.30
C GLY A 109 1.53 -7.87 12.35
N GLU A 110 1.45 -6.92 13.29
CA GLU A 110 2.48 -5.93 13.59
C GLU A 110 3.54 -6.57 14.50
N PRO A 111 4.84 -6.33 14.27
CA PRO A 111 5.90 -6.85 15.13
C PRO A 111 5.84 -6.26 16.54
N THR A 112 5.68 -7.08 17.58
CA THR A 112 5.89 -6.65 18.98
C THR A 112 7.34 -6.80 19.42
N GLN A 113 8.08 -7.69 18.77
CA GLN A 113 9.53 -7.86 18.95
C GLN A 113 10.17 -8.26 17.63
N ALA A 114 11.36 -7.72 17.37
CA ALA A 114 12.28 -8.18 16.33
C ALA A 114 13.62 -8.55 16.97
N ARG A 115 14.16 -9.72 16.64
CA ARG A 115 15.53 -10.14 16.97
C ARG A 115 16.31 -10.26 15.67
N MET A 116 17.35 -9.45 15.55
CA MET A 116 18.12 -9.29 14.33
C MET A 116 19.57 -9.67 14.60
N ASN A 117 20.03 -10.75 13.98
CA ASN A 117 21.45 -10.98 13.76
C ASN A 117 21.73 -10.62 12.30
N VAL A 118 22.25 -9.42 12.04
CA VAL A 118 22.45 -8.87 10.70
C VAL A 118 23.80 -8.16 10.64
N PRO A 119 24.40 -7.98 9.45
CA PRO A 119 25.74 -7.38 9.34
C PRO A 119 25.87 -5.97 9.94
N LEU A 120 24.77 -5.19 9.99
CA LEU A 120 24.74 -3.88 10.61
C LEU A 120 23.39 -3.62 11.29
N GLY A 121 23.41 -3.04 12.49
CA GLY A 121 22.19 -2.66 13.22
C GLY A 121 21.42 -3.82 13.87
N GLY A 122 22.10 -4.94 14.16
CA GLY A 122 21.51 -6.08 14.88
C GLY A 122 21.13 -5.77 16.34
N GLY A 123 20.48 -6.72 16.99
CA GLY A 123 20.00 -6.62 18.37
C GLY A 123 18.56 -7.08 18.53
N THR A 124 18.01 -6.88 19.73
CA THR A 124 16.58 -7.09 20.00
C THR A 124 15.89 -5.75 20.15
N THR A 125 14.78 -5.58 19.44
CA THR A 125 13.94 -4.39 19.51
C THR A 125 12.53 -4.79 19.90
N ASN A 126 11.97 -4.15 20.91
CA ASN A 126 10.56 -4.28 21.29
C ASN A 126 9.78 -3.07 20.79
N TYR A 127 8.61 -3.31 20.20
CA TYR A 127 7.77 -2.24 19.66
C TYR A 127 6.47 -2.13 20.45
N THR A 128 6.02 -0.89 20.60
CA THR A 128 4.74 -0.57 21.21
C THR A 128 3.92 0.30 20.27
N TYR A 129 2.62 0.10 20.29
CA TYR A 129 1.66 0.78 19.40
C TYR A 129 0.58 1.47 20.23
N ASP A 130 -0.06 2.49 19.66
CA ASP A 130 -1.29 3.06 20.21
C ASP A 130 -2.53 2.25 19.80
N GLU A 131 -3.72 2.67 20.23
CA GLU A 131 -4.99 1.98 19.92
C GLU A 131 -5.34 1.98 18.42
N ALA A 132 -4.78 2.92 17.65
CA ALA A 132 -4.93 2.95 16.19
C ALA A 132 -3.91 2.05 15.48
N GLY A 133 -2.99 1.41 16.22
CA GLY A 133 -1.88 0.59 15.70
C GLY A 133 -0.68 1.43 15.24
N ARG A 134 -0.64 2.73 15.50
CA ARG A 134 0.49 3.59 15.10
C ARG A 134 1.67 3.35 16.02
N LEU A 135 2.88 3.41 15.48
CA LEU A 135 4.09 3.10 16.24
C LEU A 135 4.31 4.15 17.34
N MET A 136 4.22 3.77 18.61
CA MET A 136 4.46 4.67 19.74
C MET A 136 5.91 4.60 20.24
N GLY A 137 6.58 3.46 20.07
CA GLY A 137 7.97 3.33 20.54
C GLY A 137 8.71 2.11 19.98
N ALA A 138 10.03 2.24 19.93
CA ALA A 138 10.98 1.18 19.61
C ALA A 138 12.07 1.16 20.69
N ASP A 139 12.12 0.09 21.48
CA ASP A 139 13.05 -0.10 22.59
C ASP A 139 14.11 -1.12 22.21
N TYR A 140 15.37 -0.66 22.08
CA TYR A 140 16.54 -1.44 21.72
C TYR A 140 17.33 -1.93 22.95
N GLY A 141 16.82 -1.66 24.16
CA GLY A 141 17.44 -2.01 25.42
C GLY A 141 18.26 -0.87 26.06
N GLY A 142 18.29 -0.87 27.39
CA GLY A 142 19.03 0.11 28.19
C GLY A 142 18.52 1.54 27.95
N ALA A 143 19.43 2.43 27.55
CA ALA A 143 19.11 3.84 27.23
C ALA A 143 18.78 4.08 25.74
N ASN A 144 18.74 3.03 24.90
CA ASN A 144 18.48 3.14 23.47
C ASN A 144 17.01 2.90 23.18
N ARG A 145 16.23 3.98 23.12
CA ARG A 145 14.80 3.95 22.83
C ARG A 145 14.43 5.11 21.93
N LEU A 146 13.55 4.86 20.97
CA LEU A 146 12.82 5.88 20.23
C LEU A 146 11.37 5.95 20.72
N ALA A 147 10.88 7.16 20.92
CA ALA A 147 9.48 7.44 21.25
C ALA A 147 8.86 8.33 20.19
N TYR A 148 7.61 8.03 19.83
CA TYR A 148 6.85 8.73 18.78
C TYR A 148 5.52 9.21 19.36
N SER A 149 5.07 10.38 18.93
CA SER A 149 3.76 10.91 19.29
C SER A 149 3.09 11.56 18.09
N TYR A 150 1.76 11.45 18.05
CA TYR A 150 0.94 11.92 16.95
C TYR A 150 -0.16 12.85 17.46
N ASP A 151 -0.54 13.83 16.65
CA ASP A 151 -1.75 14.62 16.89
C ASP A 151 -3.04 13.84 16.49
N PRO A 152 -4.24 14.37 16.78
CA PRO A 152 -5.50 13.76 16.36
C PRO A 152 -5.68 13.66 14.85
N ALA A 153 -4.99 14.48 14.06
CA ALA A 153 -5.00 14.43 12.60
C ALA A 153 -4.02 13.38 12.03
N GLY A 154 -3.29 12.67 12.88
CA GLY A 154 -2.33 11.64 12.48
C GLY A 154 -0.95 12.18 12.07
N ASN A 155 -0.66 13.45 12.31
CA ASN A 155 0.69 13.97 12.09
C ASN A 155 1.63 13.50 13.19
N LEU A 156 2.81 13.02 12.82
CA LEU A 156 3.90 12.85 13.78
C LEU A 156 4.31 14.23 14.30
N VAL A 157 4.18 14.45 15.61
CA VAL A 157 4.50 15.72 16.29
C VAL A 157 5.78 15.64 17.11
N SER A 158 6.22 14.45 17.49
CA SER A 158 7.54 14.28 18.11
C SER A 158 8.14 12.91 17.86
N ARG A 159 9.46 12.89 17.63
CA ARG A 159 10.33 11.70 17.67
C ARG A 159 11.53 11.99 18.56
N THR A 160 11.69 11.24 19.65
CA THR A 160 12.77 11.49 20.61
C THR A 160 13.53 10.24 21.00
N GLY A 161 14.78 10.42 21.43
CA GLY A 161 15.63 9.38 21.97
C GLY A 161 16.76 8.99 21.01
N LYS A 162 17.23 7.74 21.07
CA LYS A 162 18.34 7.24 20.24
C LYS A 162 18.22 5.76 19.93
N THR A 163 18.77 5.39 18.79
CA THR A 163 19.08 4.01 18.43
C THR A 163 20.49 3.63 18.93
N PRO A 164 20.87 2.34 18.91
CA PRO A 164 22.21 1.92 19.28
C PRO A 164 23.34 2.50 18.41
N LEU A 165 23.03 2.91 17.18
CA LEU A 165 24.00 3.49 16.23
C LEU A 165 24.06 5.02 16.28
N ASP A 166 23.11 5.67 16.95
CA ASP A 166 23.15 7.13 17.08
C ASP A 166 24.24 7.55 18.07
N PRO A 167 25.05 8.58 17.73
CA PRO A 167 26.10 9.08 18.62
C PRO A 167 25.54 9.77 19.87
N ALA A 168 24.31 10.30 19.80
CA ALA A 168 23.64 10.99 20.90
C ALA A 168 22.11 10.92 20.73
N PRO A 169 21.34 11.08 21.83
CA PRO A 169 19.90 11.30 21.76
C PRO A 169 19.54 12.50 20.89
N ARG A 170 18.48 12.36 20.11
CA ARG A 170 17.91 13.40 19.28
C ARG A 170 16.46 13.66 19.69
N THR A 171 16.05 14.91 19.56
CA THR A 171 14.67 15.35 19.73
C THR A 171 14.25 16.07 18.47
N ASP A 172 13.36 15.44 17.71
CA ASP A 172 12.64 16.06 16.61
C ASP A 172 11.25 16.45 17.10
N THR A 173 10.89 17.73 16.96
CA THR A 173 9.55 18.24 17.24
C THR A 173 8.97 18.84 15.97
N PHE A 174 7.74 18.49 15.65
CA PHE A 174 7.04 18.93 14.44
C PHE A 174 5.74 19.63 14.83
N THR A 175 5.50 20.79 14.23
CA THR A 175 4.34 21.64 14.45
C THR A 175 3.58 21.73 13.12
N PRO A 176 2.69 20.77 12.84
CA PRO A 176 1.81 20.84 11.68
C PRO A 176 0.79 21.97 11.84
N ASN A 177 0.40 22.63 10.74
CA ASN A 177 -0.77 23.50 10.69
C ASN A 177 -2.05 22.68 10.37
N ASP A 178 -3.19 23.35 10.22
CA ASP A 178 -4.48 22.70 9.91
C ASP A 178 -4.46 21.93 8.58
N ALA A 179 -3.60 22.32 7.64
CA ALA A 179 -3.38 21.62 6.37
C ALA A 179 -2.36 20.47 6.48
N SER A 180 -1.86 20.17 7.69
CA SER A 180 -0.80 19.20 7.98
C SER A 180 0.60 19.54 7.43
N GLU A 181 0.79 20.78 6.98
CA GLU A 181 2.10 21.30 6.56
C GLU A 181 2.96 21.68 7.77
N LEU A 182 4.28 21.49 7.69
CA LEU A 182 5.18 21.85 8.78
C LEU A 182 5.36 23.37 8.88
N ALA A 183 5.01 23.93 10.04
CA ALA A 183 5.15 25.36 10.37
C ALA A 183 6.35 25.65 11.29
N ASN A 184 7.20 24.66 11.57
CA ASN A 184 8.44 24.83 12.33
C ASN A 184 9.37 25.87 11.68
N PRO A 185 10.23 26.56 12.45
CA PRO A 185 11.27 27.42 11.88
C PRO A 185 12.14 26.69 10.85
N GLY A 186 12.34 27.32 9.68
CA GLY A 186 13.13 26.76 8.58
C GLY A 186 12.34 25.85 7.62
N TYR A 187 11.08 25.53 7.93
CA TYR A 187 10.17 24.88 6.99
C TYR A 187 9.33 25.91 6.26
N ALA A 188 9.07 25.67 4.98
CA ALA A 188 8.17 26.48 4.17
C ALA A 188 7.49 25.60 3.12
N SER A 189 6.27 25.97 2.76
CA SER A 189 5.48 25.35 1.69
C SER A 189 4.97 26.43 0.74
N ASP A 190 4.71 26.05 -0.51
CA ASP A 190 4.00 26.92 -1.45
C ASP A 190 2.47 26.78 -1.33
N ALA A 191 1.73 27.60 -2.07
CA ALA A 191 0.26 27.62 -2.05
C ALA A 191 -0.42 26.31 -2.50
N ARG A 192 0.34 25.34 -3.04
CA ARG A 192 -0.16 24.02 -3.42
C ARG A 192 0.12 22.95 -2.35
N GLY A 193 0.72 23.33 -1.22
CA GLY A 193 1.12 22.40 -0.16
C GLY A 193 2.34 21.56 -0.57
N ARG A 194 3.28 22.15 -1.32
CA ARG A 194 4.56 21.50 -1.63
C ARG A 194 5.63 22.13 -0.77
N GLN A 195 6.36 21.31 -0.02
CA GLN A 195 7.40 21.80 0.87
C GLN A 195 8.56 22.38 0.06
N THR A 196 8.81 23.68 0.14
CA THR A 196 9.88 24.40 -0.60
C THR A 196 11.15 24.56 0.22
N ALA A 197 11.07 24.45 1.55
CA ALA A 197 12.24 24.51 2.43
C ALA A 197 12.13 23.55 3.63
N ALA A 198 13.28 23.12 4.12
CA ALA A 198 13.51 22.52 5.44
C ALA A 198 14.84 23.06 5.99
N PRO A 199 15.13 22.89 7.29
CA PRO A 199 16.44 23.23 7.84
C PRO A 199 17.59 22.62 7.01
N GLY A 200 18.37 23.48 6.37
CA GLY A 200 19.51 23.09 5.51
C GLY A 200 19.16 22.48 4.16
N LYS A 201 17.89 22.53 3.73
CA LYS A 201 17.41 21.99 2.44
C LYS A 201 16.49 22.98 1.72
N THR A 202 16.61 23.07 0.41
CA THR A 202 15.60 23.74 -0.44
C THR A 202 15.15 22.81 -1.56
N PHE A 203 13.89 22.97 -1.97
CA PHE A 203 13.22 22.11 -2.95
C PHE A 203 12.56 22.95 -4.03
N ALA A 204 12.65 22.49 -5.28
CA ALA A 204 11.89 23.06 -6.41
C ALA A 204 11.08 21.97 -7.10
N TYR A 205 9.96 22.38 -7.70
CA TYR A 205 8.99 21.48 -8.31
C TYR A 205 8.57 21.99 -9.69
N ASP A 206 8.18 21.07 -10.57
CA ASP A 206 7.51 21.43 -11.82
C ASP A 206 5.99 21.68 -11.63
N GLY A 207 5.29 21.92 -12.75
CA GLY A 207 3.85 22.14 -12.75
C GLY A 207 3.02 20.93 -12.31
N ALA A 208 3.58 19.72 -12.43
CA ALA A 208 2.97 18.44 -12.04
C ALA A 208 3.32 18.03 -10.60
N THR A 209 3.92 18.93 -9.80
CA THR A 209 4.26 18.68 -8.39
C THR A 209 5.39 17.65 -8.20
N ARG A 210 6.15 17.35 -9.26
CA ARG A 210 7.33 16.47 -9.16
C ARG A 210 8.55 17.27 -8.75
N LEU A 211 9.41 16.71 -7.89
CA LEU A 211 10.62 17.37 -7.39
C LEU A 211 11.64 17.53 -8.51
N THR A 212 11.91 18.75 -8.97
CA THR A 212 12.91 19.01 -10.03
C THR A 212 14.27 19.39 -9.49
N GLN A 213 14.36 19.79 -8.21
CA GLN A 213 15.62 20.16 -7.59
C GLN A 213 15.59 19.96 -6.08
N VAL A 214 16.70 19.48 -5.53
CA VAL A 214 17.01 19.57 -4.09
C VAL A 214 18.41 20.14 -3.91
N THR A 215 18.55 21.11 -3.01
CA THR A 215 19.85 21.64 -2.58
C THR A 215 20.03 21.38 -1.10
N ALA A 216 21.12 20.72 -0.73
CA ALA A 216 21.46 20.44 0.66
C ALA A 216 22.98 20.26 0.83
N GLY A 217 23.54 20.75 1.94
CA GLY A 217 24.96 20.57 2.25
C GLY A 217 25.91 21.12 1.19
N GLY A 218 25.54 22.21 0.51
CA GLY A 218 26.32 22.82 -0.58
C GLY A 218 26.26 22.06 -1.91
N SER A 219 25.53 20.95 -1.99
CA SER A 219 25.31 20.19 -3.21
C SER A 219 23.88 20.38 -3.75
N THR A 220 23.74 20.35 -5.06
CA THR A 220 22.43 20.44 -5.75
C THR A 220 22.26 19.22 -6.64
N ALA A 221 21.13 18.53 -6.48
CA ALA A 221 20.63 17.54 -7.43
C ALA A 221 19.46 18.13 -8.21
N THR A 222 19.50 17.98 -9.53
CA THR A 222 18.39 18.31 -10.43
C THR A 222 17.84 17.06 -11.09
N PHE A 223 16.54 17.07 -11.37
CA PHE A 223 15.80 15.92 -11.89
C PHE A 223 15.00 16.30 -13.12
N SER A 224 14.89 15.36 -14.06
CA SER A 224 13.91 15.44 -15.14
C SER A 224 13.08 14.16 -15.18
N TYR A 225 11.88 14.27 -15.75
CA TYR A 225 10.89 13.20 -15.81
C TYR A 225 10.42 13.01 -17.24
N ASN A 226 9.99 11.80 -17.57
CA ASN A 226 9.37 11.53 -18.86
C ASN A 226 7.86 11.90 -18.84
N GLY A 227 7.16 11.62 -19.95
CA GLY A 227 5.72 11.89 -20.07
C GLY A 227 4.80 10.95 -19.29
N LEU A 228 5.36 9.92 -18.63
CA LEU A 228 4.67 8.96 -17.78
C LEU A 228 4.95 9.19 -16.28
N ASP A 229 5.51 10.36 -15.94
CA ASP A 229 5.90 10.77 -14.59
C ASP A 229 7.05 9.97 -13.96
N ASP A 230 7.74 9.13 -14.73
CA ASP A 230 8.90 8.40 -14.25
C ASP A 230 10.17 9.26 -14.30
N LEU A 231 11.04 9.09 -13.30
CA LEU A 231 12.32 9.79 -13.25
C LEU A 231 13.20 9.39 -14.44
N ARG A 232 13.61 10.38 -15.22
CA ARG A 232 14.41 10.19 -16.42
C ARG A 232 15.88 10.51 -16.18
N THR A 233 16.19 11.63 -15.54
CA THR A 233 17.57 12.01 -15.27
C THR A 233 17.77 12.56 -13.88
N ARG A 234 18.99 12.40 -13.37
CA ARG A 234 19.51 13.05 -12.17
C ARG A 234 20.86 13.68 -12.51
N THR A 235 21.06 14.95 -12.17
CA THR A 235 22.34 15.63 -12.37
C THR A 235 22.87 16.21 -11.05
N VAL A 236 24.11 15.88 -10.68
CA VAL A 236 24.82 16.43 -9.51
C VAL A 236 26.26 16.72 -9.90
N GLY A 237 26.77 17.90 -9.57
CA GLY A 237 28.17 18.25 -9.82
C GLY A 237 28.58 18.19 -11.30
N GLY A 238 27.63 18.37 -12.23
CA GLY A 238 27.85 18.24 -13.67
C GLY A 238 27.78 16.80 -14.21
N THR A 239 27.66 15.79 -13.34
CA THR A 239 27.46 14.39 -13.75
C THR A 239 25.98 14.08 -13.88
N THR A 240 25.54 13.66 -15.06
CA THR A 240 24.16 13.23 -15.32
C THR A 240 24.05 11.72 -15.35
N THR A 241 23.13 11.18 -14.58
CA THR A 241 22.66 9.79 -14.66
C THR A 241 21.32 9.76 -15.41
N THR A 242 21.19 8.90 -16.42
CA THR A 242 19.92 8.62 -17.12
C THR A 242 19.39 7.27 -16.68
N PHE A 243 18.09 7.22 -16.36
CA PHE A 243 17.39 6.03 -15.89
C PHE A 243 16.43 5.49 -16.95
N TYR A 244 16.35 4.17 -17.03
CA TYR A 244 15.48 3.47 -17.96
C TYR A 244 14.52 2.56 -17.23
N HIS A 245 13.26 2.69 -17.59
CA HIS A 245 12.14 2.00 -16.96
C HIS A 245 11.66 0.84 -17.83
N ASN A 246 11.20 -0.23 -17.19
CA ASN A 246 10.60 -1.37 -17.87
C ASN A 246 9.12 -1.54 -17.50
N TYR A 247 8.24 -1.14 -18.43
CA TYR A 247 6.78 -1.16 -18.24
C TYR A 247 6.14 -2.54 -18.35
N ALA A 248 6.87 -3.57 -18.78
CA ALA A 248 6.39 -4.95 -18.74
C ALA A 248 6.61 -5.61 -17.36
N ILE A 249 7.37 -4.97 -16.47
CA ILE A 249 7.62 -5.42 -15.10
C ILE A 249 6.75 -4.60 -14.14
N GLY A 250 6.22 -5.26 -13.11
CA GLY A 250 5.41 -4.61 -12.08
C GLY A 250 6.13 -3.41 -11.44
N LEU A 251 5.39 -2.33 -11.17
CA LEU A 251 5.91 -1.05 -10.66
C LEU A 251 6.86 -0.28 -11.59
N ALA A 252 6.94 -0.67 -12.87
CA ALA A 252 7.75 -0.01 -13.91
C ALA A 252 9.15 0.42 -13.41
N PRO A 253 9.96 -0.51 -12.87
CA PRO A 253 11.17 -0.14 -12.14
C PRO A 253 12.27 0.36 -13.08
N ILE A 254 13.22 1.10 -12.50
CA ILE A 254 14.49 1.42 -13.15
C ILE A 254 15.28 0.11 -13.30
N VAL A 255 15.59 -0.23 -14.54
CA VAL A 255 16.28 -1.46 -14.95
C VAL A 255 17.67 -1.22 -15.51
N VAL A 256 17.94 -0.02 -16.03
CA VAL A 256 19.25 0.37 -16.56
C VAL A 256 19.60 1.79 -16.14
N GLU A 257 20.87 1.99 -15.80
CA GLU A 257 21.46 3.30 -15.52
C GLU A 257 22.60 3.59 -16.49
N TYR A 258 22.64 4.83 -17.00
CA TYR A 258 23.75 5.37 -17.79
C TYR A 258 24.29 6.59 -17.08
N VAL A 259 25.61 6.80 -17.14
CA VAL A 259 26.25 8.00 -16.59
C VAL A 259 27.04 8.68 -17.69
N ASP A 260 26.76 9.96 -17.92
CA ASP A 260 27.47 10.76 -18.90
C ASP A 260 28.96 10.86 -18.52
N GLY A 261 29.85 10.54 -19.47
CA GLY A 261 31.30 10.54 -19.27
C GLY A 261 31.89 9.24 -18.70
N ALA A 262 31.10 8.18 -18.51
CA ALA A 262 31.62 6.87 -18.14
C ALA A 262 32.55 6.31 -19.24
N ALA A 263 33.71 5.77 -18.84
CA ALA A 263 34.69 5.17 -19.75
C ALA A 263 34.02 4.02 -20.55
N GLY A 264 33.94 4.17 -21.88
CA GLY A 264 33.30 3.18 -22.74
C GLY A 264 32.44 3.72 -23.87
N SER A 265 32.39 5.03 -24.12
CA SER A 265 31.79 5.52 -25.37
C SER A 265 32.65 5.06 -26.56
N GLU A 266 32.26 3.98 -27.23
CA GLU A 266 32.91 3.60 -28.49
C GLU A 266 32.65 4.67 -29.54
N GLU A 267 33.70 5.43 -29.89
CA GLU A 267 33.70 6.31 -31.04
C GLU A 267 33.81 5.44 -32.31
N ARG A 268 32.66 5.02 -32.86
CA ARG A 268 32.62 4.26 -34.11
C ARG A 268 32.99 5.20 -35.27
N ARG A 269 34.26 5.20 -35.68
CA ARG A 269 34.73 5.85 -36.91
C ARG A 269 34.17 5.11 -38.14
N THR A 270 33.01 5.52 -38.61
CA THR A 270 32.62 5.32 -40.01
C THR A 270 32.79 6.67 -40.71
N GLY A 271 33.81 6.75 -41.57
CA GLY A 271 34.05 7.94 -42.37
C GLY A 271 32.92 8.13 -43.37
N GLU A 272 32.01 9.07 -43.10
CA GLU A 272 31.33 9.95 -44.06
C GLU A 272 30.41 10.91 -43.30
N GLN A 273 30.54 12.19 -43.61
CA GLN A 273 29.75 13.35 -43.16
C GLN A 273 29.49 13.55 -41.64
N LYS A 274 30.22 14.52 -41.09
CA LYS A 274 29.89 15.24 -39.84
C LYS A 274 28.54 15.97 -39.96
N SER A 275 27.44 15.26 -39.71
CA SER A 275 26.27 15.86 -39.07
C SER A 275 26.37 15.52 -37.59
N ALA A 276 26.30 16.52 -36.71
CA ALA A 276 26.52 16.38 -35.26
C ALA A 276 25.35 15.67 -34.54
N ILE A 277 24.90 14.53 -35.07
CA ILE A 277 24.13 13.56 -34.30
C ILE A 277 25.17 12.78 -33.50
N ARG A 278 25.42 13.19 -32.24
CA ARG A 278 26.01 12.27 -31.26
C ARG A 278 25.15 11.01 -31.31
N ASN A 279 25.67 9.93 -31.88
CA ASN A 279 25.01 8.64 -31.85
C ASN A 279 25.02 8.17 -30.38
N PRO A 280 23.89 8.21 -29.65
CA PRO A 280 23.86 7.85 -28.23
C PRO A 280 23.90 6.33 -28.00
N GLN A 281 23.88 5.52 -29.08
CA GLN A 281 23.79 4.05 -29.01
C GLN A 281 25.10 3.36 -28.58
N SER A 282 26.24 4.07 -28.49
CA SER A 282 27.54 3.49 -28.09
C SER A 282 27.89 3.65 -26.61
N ALA A 283 27.03 4.26 -25.78
CA ALA A 283 27.32 4.34 -24.34
C ALA A 283 27.12 2.97 -23.71
N ILE A 284 28.14 2.41 -23.07
CA ILE A 284 27.98 1.21 -22.24
C ILE A 284 27.15 1.65 -21.01
N PRO A 285 26.07 0.93 -20.66
CA PRO A 285 25.37 1.17 -19.41
C PRO A 285 26.34 1.15 -18.25
N ARG A 286 26.05 1.88 -17.18
CA ARG A 286 26.78 1.71 -15.92
C ARG A 286 26.35 0.42 -15.24
N ARG A 287 25.04 0.15 -15.23
CA ARG A 287 24.46 -0.93 -14.43
C ARG A 287 23.16 -1.43 -15.01
N PHE A 288 22.95 -2.73 -14.88
CA PHE A 288 21.65 -3.38 -15.03
C PHE A 288 21.10 -3.78 -13.67
N TYR A 289 19.78 -3.71 -13.51
CA TYR A 289 19.07 -4.21 -12.35
C TYR A 289 18.10 -5.30 -12.77
N VAL A 290 18.18 -6.44 -12.08
CA VAL A 290 17.35 -7.60 -12.35
C VAL A 290 16.24 -7.69 -11.30
N TYR A 291 15.01 -7.75 -11.77
CA TYR A 291 13.80 -7.83 -10.96
C TYR A 291 13.05 -9.13 -11.26
N THR A 292 12.15 -9.53 -10.36
CA THR A 292 11.07 -10.45 -10.71
C THR A 292 10.07 -9.76 -11.65
N PRO A 293 9.22 -10.51 -12.38
CA PRO A 293 8.14 -9.92 -13.18
C PRO A 293 7.17 -9.07 -12.36
N GLY A 294 7.05 -9.37 -11.06
CA GLY A 294 6.23 -8.61 -10.10
C GLY A 294 6.85 -7.31 -9.60
N GLY A 295 8.06 -6.94 -10.03
CA GLY A 295 8.71 -5.69 -9.63
C GLY A 295 9.56 -5.77 -8.36
N GLN A 296 9.95 -6.96 -7.93
CA GLN A 296 10.84 -7.13 -6.77
C GLN A 296 12.30 -7.22 -7.21
N LEU A 297 13.16 -6.31 -6.75
CA LEU A 297 14.59 -6.26 -7.03
C LEU A 297 15.29 -7.51 -6.49
N LEU A 298 16.21 -8.07 -7.28
CA LEU A 298 16.95 -9.27 -6.94
C LEU A 298 18.46 -9.01 -6.83
N TYR A 299 19.05 -8.48 -7.90
CA TYR A 299 20.48 -8.20 -7.98
C TYR A 299 20.78 -7.11 -9.01
N SER A 300 21.96 -6.52 -8.91
CA SER A 300 22.51 -5.60 -9.90
C SER A 300 23.74 -6.19 -10.57
N ILE A 301 24.00 -5.77 -11.80
CA ILE A 301 25.16 -6.15 -12.60
C ILE A 301 25.88 -4.88 -13.01
N ASP A 302 27.14 -4.73 -12.58
CA ASP A 302 28.03 -3.71 -13.12
C ASP A 302 28.33 -4.07 -14.58
N ALA A 303 27.93 -3.22 -15.51
CA ALA A 303 27.92 -3.57 -16.93
C ALA A 303 29.31 -3.52 -17.58
N ALA A 304 30.30 -2.88 -16.94
CA ALA A 304 31.68 -2.86 -17.42
C ALA A 304 32.47 -4.10 -16.97
N THR A 305 32.18 -4.61 -15.78
CA THR A 305 32.95 -5.70 -15.15
C THR A 305 32.20 -7.02 -15.05
N ASN A 306 30.91 -7.03 -15.39
CA ASN A 306 29.95 -8.13 -15.15
C ASN A 306 29.85 -8.56 -13.68
N GLN A 307 30.35 -7.74 -12.75
CA GLN A 307 30.29 -8.05 -11.32
C GLN A 307 28.87 -7.91 -10.80
N VAL A 308 28.44 -8.92 -10.05
CA VAL A 308 27.09 -8.97 -9.48
C VAL A 308 27.08 -8.63 -8.00
N ARG A 309 26.00 -7.96 -7.59
CA ARG A 309 25.65 -7.72 -6.19
C ARG A 309 24.21 -8.16 -5.94
N PHE A 310 24.02 -9.12 -5.06
CA PHE A 310 22.71 -9.64 -4.69
C PHE A 310 22.16 -8.89 -3.50
N TYR A 311 20.88 -8.53 -3.57
CA TYR A 311 20.21 -7.80 -2.49
C TYR A 311 19.59 -8.78 -1.48
N HIS A 312 19.71 -8.41 -0.21
CA HIS A 312 19.09 -9.08 0.92
C HIS A 312 18.26 -8.09 1.70
N PHE A 313 17.02 -8.46 2.00
CA PHE A 313 16.02 -7.51 2.48
C PHE A 313 15.47 -7.90 3.85
N ASP A 314 14.96 -6.91 4.57
CA ASP A 314 14.08 -7.14 5.70
C ASP A 314 12.68 -7.60 5.27
N ARG A 315 11.79 -7.84 6.24
CA ARG A 315 10.38 -8.19 5.99
C ARG A 315 9.63 -7.14 5.15
N LEU A 316 9.99 -5.86 5.25
CA LEU A 316 9.35 -4.75 4.54
C LEU A 316 9.92 -4.54 3.13
N GLY A 317 11.06 -5.16 2.81
CA GLY A 317 11.76 -4.95 1.55
C GLY A 317 12.85 -3.89 1.60
N SER A 318 13.28 -3.43 2.77
CA SER A 318 14.46 -2.57 2.92
C SER A 318 15.74 -3.40 2.77
N THR A 319 16.71 -2.89 2.01
CA THR A 319 18.00 -3.56 1.79
C THR A 319 18.81 -3.57 3.07
N LEU A 320 19.00 -4.74 3.68
CA LEU A 320 19.85 -4.87 4.87
C LEU A 320 21.32 -4.99 4.50
N PHE A 321 21.63 -5.73 3.45
CA PHE A 321 22.99 -5.92 2.97
C PHE A 321 23.03 -6.45 1.54
N LEU A 322 24.21 -6.37 0.94
CA LEU A 322 24.50 -6.92 -0.38
C LEU A 322 25.55 -8.01 -0.26
N THR A 323 25.43 -9.07 -1.07
CA THR A 323 26.49 -10.06 -1.25
C THR A 323 27.08 -9.98 -2.65
N ASN A 324 28.40 -10.12 -2.74
CA ASN A 324 29.11 -10.17 -4.03
C ASN A 324 28.92 -11.54 -4.72
N GLY A 325 29.50 -11.69 -5.91
CA GLY A 325 29.47 -12.95 -6.67
C GLY A 325 30.08 -14.17 -5.96
N ALA A 326 30.87 -13.97 -4.90
CA ALA A 326 31.47 -15.02 -4.08
C ALA A 326 30.70 -15.27 -2.76
N GLY A 327 29.59 -14.57 -2.51
CA GLY A 327 28.76 -14.74 -1.32
C GLY A 327 29.19 -13.93 -0.10
N GLY A 328 30.28 -13.15 -0.19
CA GLY A 328 30.72 -12.25 0.88
C GLY A 328 29.89 -10.97 0.94
N VAL A 329 29.64 -10.44 2.14
CA VAL A 329 28.93 -9.16 2.34
C VAL A 329 29.79 -8.00 1.82
N SER A 330 29.28 -7.22 0.86
CA SER A 330 29.98 -6.06 0.31
C SER A 330 29.53 -4.74 0.92
N ASP A 331 28.26 -4.64 1.29
CA ASP A 331 27.63 -3.44 1.81
C ASP A 331 26.55 -3.85 2.83
N ALA A 332 26.31 -3.01 3.83
CA ALA A 332 25.26 -3.24 4.84
C ALA A 332 24.65 -1.90 5.26
N TYR A 333 23.38 -1.93 5.65
CA TYR A 333 22.60 -0.73 5.97
C TYR A 333 21.74 -0.99 7.21
N ALA A 334 21.56 0.06 8.02
CA ALA A 334 20.66 0.06 9.15
C ALA A 334 19.74 1.28 9.10
N TYR A 335 18.46 1.08 9.42
CA TYR A 335 17.44 2.12 9.36
C TYR A 335 16.69 2.24 10.69
N ASP A 336 16.18 3.44 10.98
CA ASP A 336 15.09 3.58 11.94
C ASP A 336 13.78 3.07 11.34
N PRO A 337 12.71 2.88 12.14
CA PRO A 337 11.42 2.41 11.65
C PRO A 337 10.83 3.22 10.49
N TYR A 338 11.18 4.51 10.36
CA TYR A 338 10.70 5.40 9.29
C TYR A 338 11.70 5.55 8.14
N GLY A 339 12.73 4.68 8.07
CA GLY A 339 13.66 4.62 6.95
C GLY A 339 14.83 5.60 7.02
N ARG A 340 15.03 6.29 8.14
CA ARG A 340 16.22 7.13 8.33
C ARG A 340 17.44 6.23 8.40
N LEU A 341 18.41 6.46 7.52
CA LEU A 341 19.67 5.73 7.52
C LEU A 341 20.46 6.03 8.80
N LEU A 342 20.68 5.01 9.62
CA LEU A 342 21.43 5.06 10.87
C LEU A 342 22.91 4.76 10.66
N GLY A 343 23.21 3.91 9.68
CA GLY A 343 24.57 3.54 9.34
C GLY A 343 24.61 2.80 8.01
N GLN A 344 25.78 2.86 7.37
CA GLN A 344 26.10 2.06 6.20
C GLN A 344 27.56 1.61 6.23
N THR A 345 27.83 0.43 5.71
CA THR A 345 29.18 -0.04 5.38
C THR A 345 29.27 -0.36 3.90
N GLY A 346 30.48 -0.41 3.37
CA GLY A 346 30.73 -0.59 1.94
C GLY A 346 30.77 0.75 1.20
N THR A 347 31.19 0.70 -0.05
CA THR A 347 31.37 1.88 -0.91
C THR A 347 30.65 1.71 -2.25
N SER A 348 29.76 0.73 -2.38
CA SER A 348 29.03 0.50 -3.61
C SER A 348 28.05 1.65 -3.83
N ASP A 349 28.23 2.38 -4.92
CA ASP A 349 27.30 3.43 -5.34
C ASP A 349 26.06 2.79 -5.97
N GLN A 350 25.12 2.35 -5.12
CA GLN A 350 23.85 1.76 -5.51
C GLN A 350 22.71 2.43 -4.72
N PRO A 351 21.56 2.73 -5.35
CA PRO A 351 20.62 3.64 -4.71
C PRO A 351 19.39 2.94 -4.10
N PHE A 352 19.26 1.61 -4.15
CA PHE A 352 18.07 0.91 -3.63
C PHE A 352 18.30 0.45 -2.18
N THR A 353 17.88 1.30 -1.23
CA THR A 353 18.11 1.09 0.21
C THR A 353 16.80 0.84 0.97
N PHE A 354 16.22 1.81 1.67
CA PHE A 354 14.94 1.63 2.38
C PHE A 354 13.80 1.29 1.41
N VAL A 355 13.09 0.19 1.67
CA VAL A 355 12.06 -0.37 0.76
C VAL A 355 12.60 -0.61 -0.68
N GLY A 356 13.93 -0.76 -0.81
CA GLY A 356 14.65 -0.89 -2.08
C GLY A 356 14.22 -2.10 -2.91
N ARG A 357 13.66 -3.14 -2.29
CA ARG A 357 13.06 -4.29 -2.99
C ARG A 357 12.03 -3.87 -4.03
N TYR A 358 11.33 -2.76 -3.80
CA TYR A 358 10.28 -2.25 -4.69
C TYR A 358 10.76 -1.09 -5.57
N GLY A 359 12.09 -0.92 -5.71
CA GLY A 359 12.70 0.10 -6.55
C GLY A 359 12.62 1.51 -5.96
N VAL A 360 12.38 1.65 -4.65
CA VAL A 360 12.46 2.95 -3.96
C VAL A 360 13.91 3.39 -3.91
N ARG A 361 14.20 4.55 -4.50
CA ARG A 361 15.56 5.04 -4.71
C ARG A 361 15.96 6.06 -3.65
N TRP A 362 17.11 5.88 -3.03
CA TRP A 362 17.78 6.86 -2.19
C TRP A 362 18.38 7.99 -3.03
N GLU A 363 18.10 9.21 -2.60
CA GLU A 363 18.73 10.42 -3.07
C GLU A 363 19.67 10.96 -1.97
N PRO A 364 21.00 10.85 -2.15
CA PRO A 364 21.96 11.35 -1.17
C PRO A 364 21.86 12.85 -0.91
N VAL A 365 21.55 13.67 -1.94
CA VAL A 365 21.41 15.12 -1.77
C VAL A 365 20.09 15.41 -1.05
N GLY A 366 20.19 15.80 0.21
CA GLY A 366 19.03 16.05 1.06
C GLY A 366 18.50 14.81 1.77
N GLY A 367 19.04 13.62 1.48
CA GLY A 367 18.72 12.38 2.16
C GLY A 367 17.24 12.00 2.04
N LEU A 368 16.78 11.82 0.81
CA LEU A 368 15.38 11.59 0.47
C LEU A 368 15.18 10.22 -0.17
N TYR A 369 13.93 9.76 -0.22
CA TYR A 369 13.53 8.60 -1.01
C TYR A 369 12.59 9.00 -2.13
N ASP A 370 12.96 8.64 -3.35
CA ASP A 370 12.10 8.73 -4.52
C ASP A 370 11.14 7.52 -4.54
N MET A 371 9.88 7.80 -4.23
CA MET A 371 8.77 6.85 -4.24
C MET A 371 7.85 7.13 -5.44
N ARG A 372 8.44 7.37 -6.62
CA ARG A 372 7.74 7.61 -7.89
C ARG A 372 6.88 8.87 -7.85
N ALA A 373 5.60 8.75 -7.52
CA ALA A 373 4.66 9.88 -7.54
C ALA A 373 5.00 10.95 -6.50
N ARG A 374 5.69 10.58 -5.42
CA ARG A 374 6.08 11.50 -4.35
C ARG A 374 7.51 11.25 -3.88
N THR A 375 8.10 12.29 -3.30
CA THR A 375 9.38 12.21 -2.60
C THR A 375 9.15 12.18 -1.10
N TYR A 376 9.76 11.20 -0.42
CA TYR A 376 9.64 10.97 1.02
C TYR A 376 10.89 11.48 1.75
N ASP A 377 10.71 12.24 2.83
CA ASP A 377 11.79 12.66 3.73
C ASP A 377 11.76 11.83 5.02
N PRO A 378 12.70 10.89 5.21
CA PRO A 378 12.77 10.06 6.42
C PRO A 378 13.15 10.87 7.68
N ALA A 379 13.71 12.08 7.53
CA ALA A 379 14.02 12.94 8.66
C ALA A 379 12.73 13.47 9.31
N THR A 380 11.68 13.73 8.53
CA THR A 380 10.37 14.22 9.00
C THR A 380 9.27 13.17 8.98
N ALA A 381 9.60 11.95 8.52
CA ALA A 381 8.71 10.80 8.41
C ALA A 381 7.45 11.07 7.57
N ARG A 382 7.58 11.86 6.50
CA ARG A 382 6.46 12.28 5.65
C ARG A 382 6.88 12.56 4.21
N PHE A 383 5.91 12.62 3.31
CA PHE A 383 6.11 13.08 1.93
C PHE A 383 6.27 14.61 1.88
N LEU A 384 7.05 15.08 0.89
CA LEU A 384 7.27 16.52 0.65
C LEU A 384 6.07 17.22 0.00
N THR A 385 5.15 16.45 -0.56
CA THR A 385 3.97 16.93 -1.29
C THR A 385 2.73 16.18 -0.81
N ARG A 386 1.57 16.82 -0.95
CA ARG A 386 0.27 16.19 -0.68
C ARG A 386 0.07 14.96 -1.56
N ASP A 387 -0.62 13.97 -1.03
CA ASP A 387 -1.09 12.83 -1.80
C ASP A 387 -1.91 13.33 -3.01
N PRO A 388 -1.54 12.97 -4.25
CA PRO A 388 -2.34 13.32 -5.42
C PRO A 388 -3.65 12.53 -5.48
N VAL A 389 -3.78 11.44 -4.71
CA VAL A 389 -5.02 10.67 -4.60
C VAL A 389 -5.91 11.30 -3.53
N TRP A 390 -7.18 11.51 -3.88
CA TRP A 390 -8.17 12.01 -2.94
C TRP A 390 -8.37 11.02 -1.79
N PRO A 391 -8.40 11.48 -0.53
CA PRO A 391 -8.62 10.61 0.61
C PRO A 391 -10.01 9.96 0.54
N VAL A 392 -10.11 8.72 0.97
CA VAL A 392 -11.39 8.02 1.10
C VAL A 392 -12.02 8.45 2.43
N LEU A 393 -13.21 9.04 2.38
CA LEU A 393 -13.85 9.67 3.56
C LEU A 393 -14.25 8.67 4.66
N ASP A 394 -14.35 7.38 4.34
CA ASP A 394 -14.62 6.29 5.27
C ASP A 394 -13.34 5.69 5.90
N ALA A 395 -12.16 6.14 5.46
CA ALA A 395 -10.85 5.80 6.02
C ALA A 395 -10.20 7.07 6.59
N PRO A 396 -10.63 7.54 7.78
CA PRO A 396 -10.17 8.80 8.36
C PRO A 396 -8.66 8.82 8.62
N GLU A 397 -8.04 7.66 8.86
CA GLU A 397 -6.57 7.54 8.93
C GLU A 397 -5.87 8.06 7.66
N GLY A 398 -6.51 8.00 6.49
CA GLY A 398 -5.99 8.48 5.21
C GLY A 398 -6.09 9.99 4.98
N LEU A 399 -6.71 10.74 5.90
CA LEU A 399 -6.96 12.19 5.70
C LEU A 399 -5.69 13.05 5.77
N ASN A 400 -4.65 12.59 6.47
CA ASN A 400 -3.36 13.26 6.46
C ASN A 400 -2.70 13.12 5.08
N PRO A 401 -2.54 14.21 4.29
CA PRO A 401 -2.07 14.10 2.92
C PRO A 401 -0.56 13.87 2.80
N TYR A 402 0.22 13.99 3.89
CA TYR A 402 1.67 13.84 3.87
C TYR A 402 2.16 12.54 4.52
N GLN A 403 1.26 11.77 5.12
CA GLN A 403 1.65 10.60 5.92
C GLN A 403 2.35 9.52 5.08
N TYR A 404 3.30 8.83 5.73
CA TYR A 404 3.85 7.60 5.20
C TYR A 404 3.19 6.39 5.87
N ALA A 405 2.76 5.43 5.06
CA ALA A 405 2.35 4.09 5.51
C ALA A 405 1.30 4.09 6.64
N LEU A 406 0.33 5.01 6.64
CA LEU A 406 -0.67 5.17 7.71
C LEU A 406 -0.09 5.37 9.12
N GLN A 407 1.13 5.93 9.23
CA GLN A 407 1.92 5.96 10.46
C GLN A 407 2.23 4.58 11.07
N LYS A 408 2.15 3.52 10.25
CA LYS A 408 2.42 2.12 10.59
C LYS A 408 3.58 1.57 9.75
N PRO A 409 4.79 2.15 9.89
CA PRO A 409 5.88 1.88 8.97
C PRO A 409 6.49 0.48 9.14
N LEU A 410 6.13 -0.24 10.22
CA LEU A 410 6.54 -1.63 10.46
C LEU A 410 5.58 -2.67 9.85
N GLN A 411 4.50 -2.21 9.21
CA GLN A 411 3.45 -3.06 8.64
C GLN A 411 3.22 -2.74 7.15
N TYR A 412 3.19 -1.46 6.80
CA TYR A 412 2.94 -1.01 5.44
C TYR A 412 4.14 -0.30 4.83
N VAL A 413 4.18 -0.33 3.50
CA VAL A 413 5.11 0.44 2.67
C VAL A 413 4.32 1.19 1.61
N ASP A 414 4.85 2.31 1.11
CA ASP A 414 4.26 3.04 -0.02
C ASP A 414 5.27 3.24 -1.17
N PRO A 415 5.62 2.18 -1.92
CA PRO A 415 6.60 2.28 -3.00
C PRO A 415 6.14 3.13 -4.19
N GLY A 416 4.82 3.34 -4.31
CA GLY A 416 4.22 4.14 -5.38
C GLY A 416 4.03 5.61 -5.03
N GLY A 417 4.28 5.99 -3.77
CA GLY A 417 3.99 7.32 -3.26
C GLY A 417 2.51 7.70 -3.40
N THR A 418 1.62 6.72 -3.44
CA THR A 418 0.15 6.85 -3.59
C THR A 418 -0.57 5.56 -3.17
N GLN A 419 0.19 4.47 -2.96
CA GLN A 419 -0.34 3.13 -2.79
C GLN A 419 0.23 2.53 -1.53
N ILE A 420 -0.60 2.46 -0.51
CA ILE A 420 -0.25 1.80 0.74
C ILE A 420 -0.39 0.30 0.55
N VAL A 421 0.73 -0.41 0.52
CA VAL A 421 0.77 -1.85 0.31
C VAL A 421 1.08 -2.52 1.65
N PHE A 422 0.25 -3.50 2.03
CA PHE A 422 0.58 -4.38 3.14
C PHE A 422 1.82 -5.19 2.77
N SER A 423 2.86 -5.18 3.61
CA SER A 423 4.08 -5.98 3.44
C SER A 423 3.82 -7.47 3.69
N SER A 424 3.01 -8.08 2.83
CA SER A 424 2.83 -9.52 2.80
C SER A 424 3.75 -10.08 1.73
N LEU A 425 4.72 -10.89 2.14
CA LEU A 425 5.45 -11.78 1.25
C LEU A 425 4.55 -12.92 0.71
N THR A 426 3.23 -12.73 0.67
CA THR A 426 2.29 -13.70 0.12
C THR A 426 2.18 -13.53 -1.39
N PRO A 427 2.49 -14.58 -2.17
CA PRO A 427 2.28 -14.57 -3.61
C PRO A 427 0.80 -14.43 -3.98
N GLN A 428 0.57 -14.10 -5.24
CA GLN A 428 -0.66 -13.71 -5.93
C GLN A 428 -1.94 -14.54 -5.64
N VAL A 429 -1.83 -15.70 -4.98
CA VAL A 429 -2.94 -16.59 -4.64
C VAL A 429 -3.92 -15.96 -3.65
N MET A 430 -3.48 -15.08 -2.74
CA MET A 430 -4.39 -14.36 -1.84
C MET A 430 -5.33 -13.39 -2.57
N ARG A 431 -4.90 -12.75 -3.67
CA ARG A 431 -5.81 -11.95 -4.51
C ARG A 431 -6.87 -12.81 -5.18
N GLN A 432 -6.53 -14.01 -5.64
CA GLN A 432 -7.48 -14.92 -6.29
C GLN A 432 -8.38 -15.68 -5.28
N ALA A 433 -7.88 -16.02 -4.09
CA ALA A 433 -8.65 -16.67 -3.04
C ALA A 433 -9.65 -15.71 -2.38
N VAL A 434 -9.26 -14.45 -2.16
CA VAL A 434 -10.17 -13.39 -1.71
C VAL A 434 -11.23 -13.08 -2.78
N GLN A 435 -10.84 -12.97 -4.06
CA GLN A 435 -11.82 -12.78 -5.15
C GLN A 435 -12.77 -13.97 -5.34
N LYS A 436 -12.29 -15.22 -5.22
CA LYS A 436 -13.13 -16.44 -5.31
C LYS A 436 -14.00 -16.65 -4.06
N GLY A 437 -13.51 -16.26 -2.88
CA GLY A 437 -14.28 -16.29 -1.62
C GLY A 437 -15.43 -15.30 -1.62
N VAL A 438 -15.19 -14.06 -2.07
CA VAL A 438 -16.23 -13.02 -2.23
C VAL A 438 -17.26 -13.41 -3.30
N ALA A 439 -16.82 -14.00 -4.43
CA ALA A 439 -17.73 -14.48 -5.47
C ALA A 439 -18.60 -15.68 -5.02
N LYS A 440 -18.10 -16.55 -4.14
CA LYS A 440 -18.84 -17.70 -3.59
C LYS A 440 -19.81 -17.31 -2.47
N LEU A 441 -19.49 -16.25 -1.71
CA LEU A 441 -20.40 -15.64 -0.73
C LEU A 441 -21.62 -15.00 -1.42
N LEU A 442 -21.39 -14.31 -2.55
CA LEU A 442 -22.45 -13.65 -3.34
C LEU A 442 -23.36 -14.65 -4.09
N SER A 443 -22.85 -15.82 -4.48
CA SER A 443 -23.67 -16.87 -5.10
C SER A 443 -24.48 -17.69 -4.08
N GLY A 444 -23.99 -17.86 -2.85
CA GLY A 444 -24.75 -18.45 -1.75
C GLY A 444 -25.96 -17.62 -1.30
N VAL A 445 -25.84 -16.28 -1.32
CA VAL A 445 -26.94 -15.36 -0.99
C VAL A 445 -28.08 -15.43 -2.03
N ARG A 446 -27.77 -15.72 -3.30
CA ARG A 446 -28.79 -15.86 -4.36
C ARG A 446 -29.64 -17.14 -4.26
N LEU A 447 -29.16 -18.19 -3.61
CA LEU A 447 -29.93 -19.43 -3.47
C LEU A 447 -31.01 -19.36 -2.37
N LEU A 448 -30.85 -18.47 -1.37
CA LEU A 448 -31.83 -18.31 -0.29
C LEU A 448 -32.96 -17.32 -0.59
N GLY A 449 -32.81 -16.46 -1.61
CA GLY A 449 -33.83 -15.46 -1.97
C GLY A 449 -35.00 -15.98 -2.81
N GLY A 450 -35.03 -17.28 -3.13
CA GLY A 450 -35.94 -17.85 -4.13
C GLY A 450 -37.21 -18.54 -3.62
N LEU A 451 -37.45 -18.68 -2.32
CA LEU A 451 -38.64 -19.38 -1.81
C LEU A 451 -39.46 -18.56 -0.81
N LEU A 452 -40.58 -18.04 -1.34
CA LEU A 452 -41.94 -17.98 -0.81
C LEU A 452 -42.56 -16.58 -0.62
N PRO A 453 -43.79 -16.38 -1.18
CA PRO A 453 -44.53 -15.13 -1.14
C PRO A 453 -45.46 -15.01 0.08
N GLY A 454 -45.62 -13.78 0.57
CA GLY A 454 -46.88 -13.30 1.17
C GLY A 454 -47.01 -13.38 2.70
N GLY A 455 -47.47 -12.26 3.28
CA GLY A 455 -48.13 -12.22 4.59
C GLY A 455 -47.29 -11.61 5.71
N GLY A 456 -47.79 -10.53 6.31
CA GLY A 456 -47.11 -9.76 7.36
C GLY A 456 -47.33 -10.27 8.78
N LEU A 457 -46.67 -9.55 9.71
CA LEU A 457 -46.65 -9.63 11.18
C LEU A 457 -45.60 -10.57 11.81
N GLY A 458 -44.57 -9.96 12.42
CA GLY A 458 -43.82 -10.56 13.55
C GLY A 458 -42.29 -10.47 13.52
N LEU A 459 -41.68 -9.28 13.64
CA LEU A 459 -40.21 -9.06 13.63
C LEU A 459 -39.46 -9.53 14.90
N ALA A 460 -40.02 -10.41 15.71
CA ALA A 460 -39.39 -10.93 16.94
C ALA A 460 -39.01 -12.42 16.90
N GLN A 461 -39.33 -13.17 15.83
CA GLN A 461 -38.94 -14.60 15.70
C GLN A 461 -37.86 -14.89 14.63
N ALA A 462 -37.41 -13.88 13.87
CA ALA A 462 -36.39 -14.07 12.82
C ALA A 462 -34.94 -14.20 13.34
N PHE A 463 -34.66 -13.87 14.60
CA PHE A 463 -33.31 -14.00 15.17
C PHE A 463 -33.06 -15.31 15.95
N GLY A 464 -34.10 -16.12 16.22
CA GLY A 464 -33.95 -17.44 16.85
C GLY A 464 -33.55 -18.56 15.87
N GLY A 465 -33.88 -18.41 14.57
CA GLY A 465 -33.66 -19.44 13.54
C GLY A 465 -32.23 -19.56 13.02
N LEU A 466 -31.41 -18.50 13.09
CA LEU A 466 -30.02 -18.53 12.63
C LEU A 466 -29.11 -19.39 13.54
N ALA A 467 -29.46 -19.54 14.83
CA ALA A 467 -28.73 -20.41 15.74
C ALA A 467 -29.08 -21.91 15.53
N GLY A 468 -30.26 -22.21 14.99
CA GLY A 468 -30.71 -23.58 14.66
C GLY A 468 -30.14 -24.10 13.34
N ALA A 469 -30.08 -23.27 12.29
CA ALA A 469 -29.54 -23.66 10.98
C ALA A 469 -28.01 -23.89 11.00
N ALA A 470 -27.29 -23.25 11.93
CA ALA A 470 -25.88 -23.51 12.17
C ALA A 470 -25.62 -24.90 12.83
N ARG A 471 -26.60 -25.44 13.58
CA ARG A 471 -26.49 -26.77 14.20
C ARG A 471 -26.94 -27.91 13.28
N SER A 472 -27.95 -27.71 12.42
CA SER A 472 -28.41 -28.78 11.52
C SER A 472 -27.44 -29.06 10.36
N ASN A 473 -26.69 -28.05 9.89
CA ASN A 473 -25.69 -28.22 8.82
C ASN A 473 -24.34 -28.80 9.28
N ALA A 474 -24.14 -29.03 10.59
CA ALA A 474 -22.96 -29.72 11.10
C ALA A 474 -23.02 -31.25 10.87
N SER A 475 -24.16 -31.78 10.43
CA SER A 475 -24.38 -33.24 10.28
C SER A 475 -24.36 -33.76 8.83
N SER A 476 -24.30 -32.90 7.82
CA SER A 476 -24.38 -33.30 6.40
C SER A 476 -23.14 -32.97 5.54
N ILE A 477 -22.08 -32.42 6.15
CA ILE A 477 -20.77 -32.18 5.50
C ILE A 477 -19.76 -33.36 5.57
N PRO A 478 -19.97 -34.51 6.26
CA PRO A 478 -18.94 -35.57 6.26
C PRO A 478 -18.66 -36.31 4.93
N ASN A 479 -19.43 -36.14 3.86
CA ASN A 479 -19.32 -37.04 2.68
C ASN A 479 -18.57 -36.49 1.45
N ILE A 480 -17.91 -35.31 1.51
CA ILE A 480 -17.18 -34.76 0.35
C ILE A 480 -15.65 -34.70 0.56
N PHE A 481 -15.13 -34.99 1.76
CA PHE A 481 -13.68 -34.96 2.03
C PHE A 481 -13.16 -36.19 2.77
N ALA A 482 -13.55 -37.38 2.35
CA ALA A 482 -12.90 -38.63 2.75
C ALA A 482 -11.69 -38.94 1.84
N ALA A 483 -10.73 -38.02 1.73
CA ALA A 483 -9.43 -38.27 1.08
C ALA A 483 -8.35 -37.20 1.37
N SER A 484 -8.24 -36.69 2.60
CA SER A 484 -6.98 -36.08 3.11
C SER A 484 -7.06 -35.88 4.62
N THR A 485 -5.91 -35.90 5.28
CA THR A 485 -5.69 -36.23 6.69
C THR A 485 -6.43 -35.36 7.74
N PRO A 486 -6.65 -35.88 8.98
CA PRO A 486 -7.43 -35.23 10.04
C PRO A 486 -6.94 -33.85 10.52
N GLU A 487 -5.73 -33.43 10.15
CA GLU A 487 -5.12 -32.18 10.59
C GLU A 487 -5.65 -30.93 9.86
N ILE A 488 -6.21 -31.09 8.65
CA ILE A 488 -6.80 -29.99 7.85
C ILE A 488 -8.18 -29.58 8.40
N GLY A 489 -8.94 -30.51 8.98
CA GLY A 489 -10.26 -30.22 9.56
C GLY A 489 -10.20 -29.37 10.83
N ALA A 490 -9.13 -29.53 11.62
CA ALA A 490 -8.94 -28.79 12.87
C ALA A 490 -8.50 -27.33 12.62
N SER A 491 -7.65 -27.08 11.62
CA SER A 491 -7.19 -25.74 11.26
C SER A 491 -8.30 -24.87 10.68
N VAL A 492 -9.11 -25.42 9.76
CA VAL A 492 -10.25 -24.70 9.16
C VAL A 492 -11.36 -24.42 10.18
N SER A 493 -11.62 -25.34 11.10
CA SER A 493 -12.61 -25.13 12.18
C SER A 493 -12.14 -24.10 13.20
N ALA A 494 -10.84 -24.05 13.50
CA ALA A 494 -10.25 -23.02 14.36
C ALA A 494 -10.24 -21.64 13.69
N GLU A 495 -10.00 -21.58 12.37
CA GLU A 495 -10.03 -20.35 11.56
C GLU A 495 -11.46 -19.77 11.50
N LEU A 496 -12.46 -20.61 11.24
CA LEU A 496 -13.88 -20.22 11.21
C LEU A 496 -14.39 -19.76 12.58
N ALA A 497 -13.95 -20.41 13.66
CA ALA A 497 -14.27 -19.98 15.03
C ALA A 497 -13.62 -18.61 15.35
N ARG A 498 -12.41 -18.34 14.86
CA ARG A 498 -11.71 -17.05 15.01
C ARG A 498 -12.39 -15.93 14.22
N TYR A 499 -12.81 -16.17 12.98
CA TYR A 499 -13.58 -15.19 12.20
C TYR A 499 -14.94 -14.90 12.83
N GLY A 500 -15.64 -15.91 13.36
CA GLY A 500 -16.87 -15.72 14.13
C GLY A 500 -16.66 -14.89 15.40
N LEU A 501 -15.56 -15.14 16.14
CA LEU A 501 -15.21 -14.39 17.35
C LEU A 501 -14.75 -12.95 17.04
N ALA A 502 -14.05 -12.75 15.92
CA ALA A 502 -13.62 -11.42 15.45
C ALA A 502 -14.82 -10.59 14.99
N PHE A 503 -15.78 -11.19 14.28
CA PHE A 503 -17.02 -10.51 13.88
C PHE A 503 -17.91 -10.20 15.08
N SER A 504 -17.99 -11.12 16.06
CA SER A 504 -18.74 -10.85 17.30
C SER A 504 -18.08 -9.77 18.17
N LYS A 505 -16.74 -9.72 18.21
CA LYS A 505 -16.00 -8.66 18.92
C LYS A 505 -16.10 -7.32 18.19
N ALA A 506 -16.04 -7.30 16.85
CA ALA A 506 -16.23 -6.09 16.04
C ALA A 506 -17.67 -5.57 16.14
N ALA A 507 -18.67 -6.45 16.13
CA ALA A 507 -20.07 -6.08 16.36
C ALA A 507 -20.32 -5.60 17.80
N ALA A 508 -19.65 -6.18 18.80
CA ALA A 508 -19.70 -5.71 20.18
C ALA A 508 -18.99 -4.37 20.37
N ALA A 509 -17.84 -4.15 19.72
CA ALA A 509 -17.12 -2.88 19.72
C ALA A 509 -17.89 -1.78 18.98
N PHE A 510 -18.57 -2.13 17.88
CA PHE A 510 -19.46 -1.23 17.15
C PHE A 510 -20.68 -0.86 18.01
N LYS A 511 -21.36 -1.83 18.63
CA LYS A 511 -22.45 -1.54 19.58
C LYS A 511 -22.00 -0.75 20.81
N LYS A 512 -20.77 -0.99 21.30
CA LYS A 512 -20.19 -0.21 22.39
C LYS A 512 -19.92 1.23 21.96
N ARG A 513 -19.35 1.45 20.76
CA ARG A 513 -19.14 2.78 20.17
C ARG A 513 -20.45 3.49 19.82
N GLU A 514 -21.48 2.76 19.39
CA GLU A 514 -22.82 3.28 19.14
C GLU A 514 -23.50 3.69 20.45
N ALA A 515 -23.32 2.91 21.52
CA ALA A 515 -23.77 3.26 22.87
C ALA A 515 -22.97 4.41 23.50
N GLU A 516 -21.65 4.47 23.29
CA GLU A 516 -20.78 5.58 23.73
C GLU A 516 -21.06 6.86 22.93
N PHE A 517 -21.39 6.76 21.64
CA PHE A 517 -21.83 7.88 20.80
C PHE A 517 -23.23 8.37 21.20
N ALA A 518 -24.17 7.46 21.50
CA ALA A 518 -25.48 7.80 22.04
C ALA A 518 -25.38 8.41 23.45
N ALA A 519 -24.46 7.91 24.29
CA ALA A 519 -24.18 8.47 25.62
C ALA A 519 -23.49 9.83 25.54
N ASN A 520 -22.58 10.05 24.60
CA ASN A 520 -21.92 11.34 24.35
C ASN A 520 -22.87 12.36 23.71
N LEU A 521 -23.83 11.93 22.87
CA LEU A 521 -24.95 12.77 22.43
C LEU A 521 -25.87 13.15 23.60
N ALA A 522 -26.08 12.24 24.55
CA ALA A 522 -26.92 12.48 25.73
C ALA A 522 -26.22 13.31 26.83
N HIS A 523 -24.89 13.22 26.98
CA HIS A 523 -24.10 14.02 27.92
C HIS A 523 -23.69 15.39 27.36
N GLY A 524 -23.51 15.53 26.04
CA GLY A 524 -23.10 16.79 25.40
C GLY A 524 -24.21 17.85 25.24
N PHE A 525 -25.48 17.50 25.46
CA PHE A 525 -26.60 18.43 25.23
C PHE A 525 -27.40 18.81 26.49
N ALA A 526 -27.08 18.27 27.68
CA ALA A 526 -27.98 18.38 28.85
C ALA A 526 -27.46 19.21 30.04
N THR A 527 -26.18 19.56 30.17
CA THR A 527 -25.69 20.14 31.45
C THR A 527 -24.98 21.48 31.40
N GLU A 528 -24.46 21.97 30.27
CA GLU A 528 -23.85 23.32 30.24
C GLU A 528 -24.77 24.40 29.64
N ALA A 529 -25.60 24.04 28.65
CA ALA A 529 -26.56 24.97 28.07
C ALA A 529 -27.76 25.22 28.99
N ASP A 530 -28.25 24.19 29.69
CA ASP A 530 -29.41 24.30 30.59
C ASP A 530 -29.09 25.05 31.89
N VAL A 531 -27.85 24.92 32.40
CA VAL A 531 -27.37 25.71 33.55
C VAL A 531 -27.16 27.18 33.15
N ARG A 532 -26.51 27.46 32.02
CA ARG A 532 -26.34 28.85 31.53
C ARG A 532 -27.66 29.49 31.11
N PHE A 533 -28.65 28.70 30.65
CA PHE A 533 -29.98 29.18 30.32
C PHE A 533 -30.79 29.49 31.58
N LYS A 534 -30.77 28.62 32.60
CA LYS A 534 -31.44 28.84 33.89
C LYS A 534 -30.80 29.96 34.72
N GLU A 535 -29.48 30.10 34.69
CA GLU A 535 -28.78 31.25 35.30
C GLU A 535 -29.13 32.56 34.58
N ARG A 536 -29.36 32.52 33.26
CA ARG A 536 -29.80 33.68 32.48
C ARG A 536 -31.29 34.00 32.69
N GLU A 537 -32.16 33.00 32.84
CA GLU A 537 -33.57 33.17 33.23
C GLU A 537 -33.72 33.74 34.64
N ALA A 538 -32.92 33.27 35.60
CA ALA A 538 -32.92 33.78 36.97
C ALA A 538 -32.42 35.23 37.03
N ARG A 539 -31.41 35.59 36.23
CA ARG A 539 -30.88 36.96 36.16
C ARG A 539 -31.86 37.93 35.49
N VAL A 540 -32.52 37.49 34.42
CA VAL A 540 -33.55 38.29 33.72
C VAL A 540 -34.79 38.44 34.59
N SER A 541 -35.25 37.39 35.28
CA SER A 541 -36.38 37.48 36.21
C SER A 541 -36.09 38.38 37.42
N ALA A 542 -34.85 38.39 37.92
CA ALA A 542 -34.42 39.30 38.99
C ALA A 542 -34.30 40.77 38.53
N GLU A 543 -33.87 41.02 37.29
CA GLU A 543 -33.86 42.36 36.68
C GLU A 543 -35.28 42.88 36.44
N PHE A 544 -36.22 42.04 36.00
CA PHE A 544 -37.62 42.45 35.78
C PHE A 544 -38.41 42.68 37.09
N ALA A 545 -38.07 41.98 38.18
CA ALA A 545 -38.67 42.21 39.50
C ALA A 545 -38.30 43.59 40.10
N GLN A 546 -37.21 44.22 39.66
CA GLN A 546 -36.85 45.59 40.06
C GLN A 546 -37.68 46.69 39.39
N PHE A 547 -38.42 46.38 38.31
CA PHE A 547 -39.16 47.38 37.51
C PHE A 547 -40.69 47.30 37.59
N GLY A 548 -41.27 46.39 38.39
CA GLY A 548 -42.67 46.45 38.82
C GLY A 548 -43.75 46.49 37.72
N LEU A 549 -43.51 45.96 36.53
CA LEU A 549 -44.47 46.00 35.41
C LEU A 549 -45.13 44.63 35.18
N ALA A 550 -46.47 44.61 35.28
CA ALA A 550 -47.30 43.44 35.01
C ALA A 550 -47.34 43.12 33.50
N VAL A 551 -47.25 41.82 33.21
CA VAL A 551 -47.08 41.22 31.89
C VAL A 551 -48.42 41.05 31.18
N SER A 552 -48.62 41.67 30.02
CA SER A 552 -49.69 41.22 29.10
C SER A 552 -49.44 41.43 27.60
N GLU A 553 -48.26 41.86 27.16
CA GLU A 553 -47.92 41.98 25.72
C GLU A 553 -46.68 41.16 25.31
N ALA A 554 -45.74 40.95 26.25
CA ALA A 554 -44.58 40.09 26.04
C ALA A 554 -44.94 38.59 25.95
N ASP A 555 -45.92 38.14 26.73
CA ASP A 555 -46.39 36.74 26.74
C ASP A 555 -47.06 36.32 25.41
N VAL A 556 -47.77 37.24 24.76
CA VAL A 556 -48.42 36.98 23.48
C VAL A 556 -47.36 36.88 22.38
N ARG A 557 -46.40 37.81 22.33
CA ARG A 557 -45.30 37.78 21.37
C ARG A 557 -44.33 36.60 21.58
N PHE A 558 -44.20 36.13 22.82
CA PHE A 558 -43.41 34.94 23.16
C PHE A 558 -44.07 33.67 22.62
N LYS A 559 -45.39 33.50 22.83
CA LYS A 559 -46.15 32.35 22.31
C LYS A 559 -46.24 32.31 20.79
N GLU A 560 -46.35 33.47 20.13
CA GLU A 560 -46.28 33.55 18.66
C GLU A 560 -44.90 33.13 18.12
N ARG A 561 -43.82 33.42 18.87
CA ARG A 561 -42.46 33.06 18.50
C ARG A 561 -42.19 31.56 18.71
N GLU A 562 -42.69 30.95 19.78
CA GLU A 562 -42.63 29.50 19.99
C GLU A 562 -43.41 28.72 18.94
N ALA A 563 -44.59 29.21 18.54
CA ALA A 563 -45.39 28.61 17.48
C ALA A 563 -44.67 28.65 16.12
N ARG A 564 -43.98 29.76 15.82
CA ARG A 564 -43.20 29.91 14.58
C ARG A 564 -41.98 29.01 14.54
N VAL A 565 -41.26 28.88 15.66
CA VAL A 565 -40.10 27.98 15.78
C VAL A 565 -40.55 26.52 15.72
N SER A 566 -41.65 26.14 16.36
CA SER A 566 -42.22 24.79 16.22
C SER A 566 -42.65 24.46 14.79
N ALA A 567 -43.18 25.44 14.04
CA ALA A 567 -43.53 25.27 12.63
C ALA A 567 -42.29 25.11 11.72
N GLU A 568 -41.21 25.86 11.97
CA GLU A 568 -39.93 25.72 11.26
C GLU A 568 -39.27 24.35 11.54
N PHE A 569 -39.32 23.86 12.79
CA PHE A 569 -38.83 22.53 13.15
C PHE A 569 -39.65 21.39 12.51
N ALA A 570 -40.97 21.55 12.42
CA ALA A 570 -41.84 20.59 11.73
C ALA A 570 -41.56 20.55 10.21
N GLN A 571 -41.32 21.70 9.57
CA GLN A 571 -40.88 21.77 8.16
C GLN A 571 -39.52 21.10 7.95
N PHE A 572 -38.57 21.25 8.87
CA PHE A 572 -37.26 20.62 8.78
C PHE A 572 -37.34 19.08 8.94
N GLY A 573 -38.19 18.59 9.85
CA GLY A 573 -38.47 17.15 10.01
C GLY A 573 -39.13 16.54 8.77
N LEU A 574 -40.06 17.26 8.13
CA LEU A 574 -40.66 16.87 6.85
C LEU A 574 -39.62 16.83 5.72
N ALA A 575 -38.71 17.80 5.63
CA ALA A 575 -37.64 17.85 4.62
C ALA A 575 -36.62 16.70 4.77
N VAL A 576 -36.28 16.31 6.00
CA VAL A 576 -35.43 15.14 6.27
C VAL A 576 -36.15 13.83 5.91
N SER A 577 -37.45 13.75 6.14
CA SER A 577 -38.25 12.58 5.73
C SER A 577 -38.40 12.46 4.21
N GLU A 578 -38.56 13.57 3.48
CA GLU A 578 -38.55 13.62 2.02
C GLU A 578 -37.16 13.31 1.44
N ALA A 579 -36.08 13.80 2.05
CA ALA A 579 -34.71 13.47 1.64
C ALA A 579 -34.42 11.97 1.84
N THR A 580 -34.90 11.39 2.94
CA THR A 580 -34.81 9.95 3.23
C THR A 580 -35.65 9.12 2.25
N ALA A 581 -36.84 9.60 1.88
CA ALA A 581 -37.69 8.95 0.88
C ALA A 581 -37.07 9.02 -0.53
N ARG A 582 -36.52 10.17 -0.94
CA ARG A 582 -35.79 10.34 -2.21
C ARG A 582 -34.51 9.50 -2.24
N PHE A 583 -33.83 9.32 -1.11
CA PHE A 583 -32.69 8.42 -0.98
C PHE A 583 -33.10 6.96 -1.19
N LYS A 584 -34.18 6.50 -0.55
CA LYS A 584 -34.75 5.15 -0.76
C LYS A 584 -35.25 4.92 -2.19
N GLU A 585 -35.86 5.93 -2.81
CA GLU A 585 -36.29 5.86 -4.21
C GLU A 585 -35.07 5.79 -5.17
N ARG A 586 -33.98 6.49 -4.83
CA ARG A 586 -32.71 6.44 -5.56
C ARG A 586 -32.02 5.08 -5.38
N GLU A 587 -32.03 4.49 -4.18
CA GLU A 587 -31.59 3.10 -3.93
C GLU A 587 -32.42 2.09 -4.71
N ALA A 588 -33.74 2.26 -4.76
CA ALA A 588 -34.63 1.39 -5.53
C ALA A 588 -34.39 1.52 -7.06
N ARG A 589 -34.16 2.74 -7.58
CA ARG A 589 -33.81 2.97 -8.99
C ARG A 589 -32.42 2.42 -9.34
N VAL A 590 -31.44 2.54 -8.44
CA VAL A 590 -30.10 1.95 -8.60
C VAL A 590 -30.18 0.43 -8.58
N SER A 591 -30.97 -0.14 -7.67
CA SER A 591 -31.23 -1.59 -7.61
C SER A 591 -31.97 -2.11 -8.85
N ALA A 592 -32.93 -1.35 -9.39
CA ALA A 592 -33.62 -1.68 -10.64
C ALA A 592 -32.71 -1.55 -11.87
N LYS A 593 -31.85 -0.52 -11.94
CA LYS A 593 -30.82 -0.40 -13.00
C LYS A 593 -29.80 -1.53 -12.91
N LEU A 594 -29.34 -1.90 -11.72
CA LEU A 594 -28.43 -3.03 -11.50
C LEU A 594 -29.08 -4.37 -11.87
N ALA A 595 -30.38 -4.54 -11.65
CA ALA A 595 -31.13 -5.70 -12.16
C ALA A 595 -31.23 -5.72 -13.69
N GLN A 596 -31.37 -4.55 -14.33
CA GLN A 596 -31.36 -4.40 -15.79
C GLN A 596 -29.98 -4.70 -16.41
N TYR A 597 -28.88 -4.32 -15.74
CA TYR A 597 -27.51 -4.70 -16.12
C TYR A 597 -27.16 -6.17 -15.78
N GLY A 598 -27.89 -6.78 -14.83
CA GLY A 598 -27.75 -8.19 -14.43
C GLY A 598 -28.52 -9.20 -15.30
N LEU A 599 -29.35 -8.74 -16.24
CA LEU A 599 -30.10 -9.56 -17.20
C LEU A 599 -29.44 -9.67 -18.58
N ALA A 600 -28.34 -8.94 -18.84
CA ALA A 600 -27.59 -9.06 -20.11
C ALA A 600 -26.60 -10.24 -20.16
N PHE A 601 -26.56 -11.10 -19.12
CA PHE A 601 -25.69 -12.28 -19.07
C PHE A 601 -26.43 -13.62 -19.00
N SER A 602 -27.76 -13.63 -19.16
CA SER A 602 -28.57 -14.86 -19.20
C SER A 602 -29.18 -15.21 -20.56
N GLU A 603 -28.85 -14.50 -21.65
CA GLU A 603 -29.22 -14.91 -23.03
C GLU A 603 -28.06 -15.51 -23.85
N ALA A 604 -26.93 -15.84 -23.22
CA ALA A 604 -25.83 -16.56 -23.87
C ALA A 604 -25.73 -18.05 -23.49
N ALA A 605 -26.70 -18.59 -22.75
CA ALA A 605 -26.66 -19.97 -22.26
C ALA A 605 -27.97 -20.75 -22.49
N ALA A 606 -28.73 -20.39 -23.53
CA ALA A 606 -29.86 -21.17 -24.02
C ALA A 606 -29.72 -21.40 -25.54
N PHE A 607 -28.65 -22.08 -25.95
CA PHE A 607 -28.53 -22.59 -27.33
C PHE A 607 -27.98 -24.03 -27.44
N ASN A 608 -27.85 -24.79 -26.35
CA ASN A 608 -27.29 -26.17 -26.46
C ASN A 608 -28.11 -27.30 -25.82
N GLU A 609 -29.41 -27.10 -25.54
CA GLU A 609 -30.30 -28.22 -25.14
C GLU A 609 -31.71 -28.17 -25.76
N ARG A 610 -31.85 -27.60 -26.96
CA ARG A 610 -32.99 -27.90 -27.85
C ARG A 610 -32.47 -28.10 -29.26
N GLU A 611 -32.30 -29.37 -29.63
CA GLU A 611 -32.14 -29.99 -30.96
C GLU A 611 -31.06 -31.09 -30.98
N ALA A 612 -31.11 -31.99 -30.01
CA ALA A 612 -30.66 -33.38 -30.20
C ALA A 612 -31.90 -34.27 -30.02
N GLY A 613 -32.80 -34.21 -30.99
CA GLY A 613 -34.05 -34.96 -30.94
C GLY A 613 -35.01 -34.76 -32.09
N ARG A 614 -34.54 -34.61 -33.34
CA ARG A 614 -35.30 -34.97 -34.55
C ARG A 614 -34.42 -35.02 -35.80
N ALA A 615 -33.96 -36.23 -36.12
CA ALA A 615 -33.76 -36.60 -37.51
C ALA A 615 -35.14 -36.71 -38.18
N ALA A 616 -35.47 -35.79 -39.09
CA ALA A 616 -36.28 -36.07 -40.29
C ALA A 616 -36.48 -34.80 -41.14
N SER A 617 -36.15 -34.94 -42.43
CA SER A 617 -36.61 -34.19 -43.60
C SER A 617 -36.22 -32.71 -43.77
N GLY A 618 -35.33 -32.47 -44.75
CA GLY A 618 -35.81 -31.89 -46.01
C GLY A 618 -35.44 -30.44 -46.34
N ARG A 619 -34.42 -30.30 -47.18
CA ARG A 619 -34.27 -29.38 -48.34
C ARG A 619 -34.05 -27.86 -48.14
N VAL A 620 -32.87 -27.44 -48.65
CA VAL A 620 -32.58 -26.44 -49.72
C VAL A 620 -32.89 -24.95 -49.48
N GLY A 621 -31.89 -24.09 -49.75
CA GLY A 621 -32.09 -22.68 -50.17
C GLY A 621 -31.10 -21.65 -49.63
N VAL A 622 -29.84 -21.60 -50.10
CA VAL A 622 -29.19 -20.53 -50.91
C VAL A 622 -29.28 -19.05 -50.42
N ASN A 623 -28.08 -18.45 -50.31
CA ASN A 623 -27.67 -17.06 -50.63
C ASN A 623 -27.71 -15.92 -49.58
N PRO A 624 -26.88 -14.87 -49.75
CA PRO A 624 -26.03 -14.31 -48.69
C PRO A 624 -26.35 -12.82 -48.47
N PHE A 625 -25.70 -12.18 -47.50
CA PHE A 625 -25.18 -10.81 -47.57
C PHE A 625 -24.21 -10.60 -46.41
#